data_AF-A0A7C6S8S4-F1
#
_entry.id   AF-A0A7C6S8S4-F1
#
_cell.length_a   1.000
_cell.length_b   1.000
_cell.length_c   1.000
_cell.angle_alpha   90.00
_cell.angle_beta   90.00
_cell.angle_gamma   90.00
#
_symmetry.space_group_name_H-M   'P 1'
#
loop_
_entity.id
_entity.type
_entity.pdbx_description
1 polymer ?
#
loop_
_entity_poly.entity_id
_entity_poly.type
_entity_poly.pdbx_seq_one_letter_code
_entity_poly.pdbx_strand_id
1 'polypeptide(L)'
;MLLLVFSGCSPQTPEPEPETGGEVETEIEREPVSLKDGTYRGVGLGHSGDIVVEVVIADNTIKEVNVVEHNESPNIGDAAARIIPEGVIKYQSLSVDMVSSATYSSVGILKAIEDCIKQAGGEEAVAALRLTPEKEAPAQETEEMEADVVVIGAGISGIAASVKAAQEGARVVLLEKTPVIGGCSIISGGLGMMSYNSKMQLDVGLPVDVDALFAQWMADKNWRCDANVVRRFMDTCGEAADWLASQGMPLAVVGNEAVSWPAQPLPDRAQAYDKMLQGITAGGGAVLLETTGKKLITDANGAVVGVEAEKKDGTKVVISTKAVVIATGGYSGDVEYVKELTGVSVQNRCLPQNIGEGMRMAWEIGAAKPWNLGAQQNHQLAAVARPTQFSLFENEMPKIISYLPCLLNVNSKGVRFRDEGLSRNILGGANSAAHAGGIYYTLLNQDLVDKLIRGGITEFGYTESLRIPDLATTMSDDPWTVNSDIPWTNFPAVLEYMIASGTAYKGETLEELATNAGMDPATLAATFNEYQSYCEAGKDAKFNKDPKNLKKYEGEGPYYLIACQVVTLGSVSSLVVNENMAVLDDNGDPIPGLYAAGAEAMGVIFNDAYEAKGGGLGYSLTSGYIAGIESAAAVKGQ
;
A
#
# COMPACT_ATOMS: atom_id res chain seq x y z
N MET A 1 36.60 -34.02 23.60
CA MET A 1 35.67 -35.16 23.75
C MET A 1 35.02 -35.05 25.11
N LEU A 2 33.88 -34.35 25.19
CA LEU A 2 33.05 -34.22 26.39
C LEU A 2 31.61 -34.43 25.92
N LEU A 3 31.05 -35.59 26.27
CA LEU A 3 29.70 -36.03 25.93
C LEU A 3 28.67 -35.24 26.77
N LEU A 4 27.68 -34.67 26.10
CA LEU A 4 26.45 -34.14 26.70
C LEU A 4 25.43 -35.28 26.87
N VAL A 5 24.84 -35.35 28.05
CA VAL A 5 23.84 -36.34 28.48
C VAL A 5 22.45 -35.86 28.05
N PHE A 6 21.74 -36.66 27.27
CA PHE A 6 20.31 -36.50 27.00
C PHE A 6 19.49 -37.20 28.09
N SER A 7 18.55 -36.48 28.72
CA SER A 7 17.45 -37.09 29.47
C SER A 7 16.17 -37.00 28.64
N GLY A 8 15.64 -38.15 28.25
CA GLY A 8 14.33 -38.26 27.60
C GLY A 8 13.18 -38.20 28.61
N CYS A 9 12.05 -37.66 28.16
CA CYS A 9 10.72 -37.88 28.73
C CYS A 9 9.76 -38.30 27.61
N SER A 10 8.90 -39.25 27.96
CA SER A 10 7.95 -40.02 27.15
C SER A 10 6.99 -39.23 26.25
N PRO A 11 6.43 -39.87 25.20
CA PRO A 11 5.45 -39.25 24.30
C PRO A 11 4.13 -38.98 25.03
N GLN A 12 3.70 -37.72 25.06
CA GLN A 12 2.32 -37.36 25.35
C GLN A 12 1.46 -37.70 24.13
N THR A 13 0.41 -38.49 24.36
CA THR A 13 -0.72 -38.66 23.43
C THR A 13 -1.28 -37.30 23.02
N PRO A 14 -1.64 -37.08 21.74
CA PRO A 14 -2.27 -35.84 21.31
C PRO A 14 -3.60 -35.67 22.04
N GLU A 15 -3.82 -34.50 22.63
CA GLU A 15 -5.16 -34.06 23.03
C GLU A 15 -6.04 -34.00 21.77
N PRO A 16 -7.33 -34.40 21.86
CA PRO A 16 -8.24 -34.29 20.73
C PRO A 16 -8.41 -32.81 20.38
N GLU A 17 -8.29 -32.50 19.08
CA GLU A 17 -8.58 -31.19 18.52
C GLU A 17 -9.95 -30.69 19.02
N PRO A 18 -10.10 -29.41 19.37
CA PRO A 18 -11.42 -28.87 19.66
C PRO A 18 -12.25 -29.02 18.39
N GLU A 19 -13.34 -29.79 18.48
CA GLU A 19 -14.35 -29.90 17.42
C GLU A 19 -14.68 -28.50 16.94
N THR A 20 -14.42 -28.24 15.65
CA THR A 20 -14.94 -27.08 14.95
C THR A 20 -16.45 -27.12 15.10
N GLY A 21 -16.97 -26.34 16.05
CA GLY A 21 -18.40 -26.13 16.18
C GLY A 21 -18.90 -25.66 14.83
N GLY A 22 -19.67 -26.51 14.15
CA GLY A 22 -20.45 -26.09 13.00
C GLY A 22 -21.24 -24.87 13.44
N GLU A 23 -21.08 -23.77 12.72
CA GLU A 23 -21.95 -22.62 12.87
C GLU A 23 -23.37 -23.13 12.67
N VAL A 24 -24.12 -23.19 13.77
CA VAL A 24 -25.57 -23.32 13.68
C VAL A 24 -26.03 -21.99 13.11
N GLU A 25 -26.23 -21.94 11.79
CA GLU A 25 -26.98 -20.89 11.12
C GLU A 25 -28.41 -20.92 11.66
N THR A 26 -28.62 -20.29 12.81
CA THR A 26 -29.98 -19.91 13.22
C THR A 26 -30.42 -18.78 12.30
N GLU A 27 -31.36 -19.06 11.40
CA GLU A 27 -32.16 -18.04 10.71
C GLU A 27 -32.69 -17.06 11.76
N ILE A 28 -32.10 -15.86 11.82
CA ILE A 28 -32.69 -14.74 12.55
C ILE A 28 -33.65 -14.07 11.58
N GLU A 29 -34.95 -14.37 11.69
CA GLU A 29 -35.98 -13.57 11.02
C GLU A 29 -35.79 -12.10 11.42
N ARG A 30 -35.54 -11.24 10.43
CA ARG A 30 -35.38 -9.80 10.66
C ARG A 30 -36.72 -9.25 11.16
N GLU A 31 -36.73 -8.69 12.37
CA GLU A 31 -37.92 -7.96 12.84
C GLU A 31 -38.26 -6.83 11.86
N PRO A 32 -39.56 -6.61 11.57
CA PRO A 32 -39.97 -5.58 10.64
C PRO A 32 -39.51 -4.21 11.12
N VAL A 33 -38.66 -3.59 10.31
CA VAL A 33 -38.09 -2.29 10.60
C VAL A 33 -39.13 -1.20 10.34
N SER A 34 -39.34 -0.29 11.31
CA SER A 34 -40.21 0.88 11.12
C SER A 34 -39.38 2.09 10.67
N LEU A 35 -39.58 2.54 9.43
CA LEU A 35 -38.94 3.73 8.87
C LEU A 35 -40.00 4.69 8.36
N LYS A 36 -39.85 5.98 8.65
CA LYS A 36 -40.75 7.02 8.13
C LYS A 36 -40.47 7.26 6.66
N ASP A 37 -41.52 7.20 5.86
CA ASP A 37 -41.46 7.57 4.44
C ASP A 37 -40.92 8.99 4.25
N GLY A 38 -40.08 9.16 3.23
CA GLY A 38 -39.48 10.45 2.91
C GLY A 38 -38.15 10.32 2.18
N THR A 39 -37.61 11.47 1.80
CA THR A 39 -36.28 11.61 1.23
C THR A 39 -35.39 12.26 2.28
N TYR A 40 -34.30 11.58 2.64
CA TYR A 40 -33.37 11.99 3.68
C TYR A 40 -31.99 12.22 3.10
N ARG A 41 -31.26 13.19 3.62
CA ARG A 41 -29.92 13.54 3.17
C ARG A 41 -28.95 13.37 4.33
N GLY A 42 -27.99 12.48 4.16
CA GLY A 42 -27.04 12.08 5.19
C GLY A 42 -25.60 12.28 4.74
N VAL A 43 -24.71 12.36 5.72
CA VAL A 43 -23.28 12.61 5.48
C VAL A 43 -22.43 11.56 6.19
N GLY A 44 -21.41 11.06 5.52
CA GLY A 44 -20.45 10.13 6.07
C GLY A 44 -19.04 10.42 5.59
N LEU A 45 -18.07 10.32 6.50
CA LEU A 45 -16.67 10.59 6.18
C LEU A 45 -16.05 9.45 5.35
N GLY A 46 -15.66 9.77 4.11
CA GLY A 46 -14.91 8.92 3.19
C GLY A 46 -13.39 9.08 3.31
N HIS A 47 -12.64 8.68 2.28
CA HIS A 47 -11.18 8.83 2.25
C HIS A 47 -10.75 10.28 2.03
N SER A 48 -11.43 10.98 1.13
CA SER A 48 -11.07 12.31 0.64
C SER A 48 -11.99 13.40 1.20
N GLY A 49 -12.63 13.14 2.34
CA GLY A 49 -13.57 14.05 3.00
C GLY A 49 -14.99 13.49 3.01
N ASP A 50 -15.96 14.39 3.14
CA ASP A 50 -17.37 14.02 3.31
C ASP A 50 -17.96 13.45 2.01
N ILE A 51 -18.75 12.39 2.18
CA ILE A 51 -19.61 11.80 1.16
C ILE A 51 -21.05 12.08 1.57
N VAL A 52 -21.83 12.64 0.65
CA VAL A 52 -23.23 12.95 0.87
C VAL A 52 -24.09 11.97 0.08
N VAL A 53 -25.08 11.41 0.77
CA VAL A 53 -26.04 10.46 0.18
C VAL A 53 -27.46 10.97 0.40
N GLU A 54 -28.32 10.77 -0.59
CA GLU A 54 -29.76 10.94 -0.49
C GLU A 54 -30.44 9.56 -0.54
N VAL A 55 -31.32 9.28 0.42
CA VAL A 55 -32.04 8.00 0.52
C VAL A 55 -33.53 8.24 0.45
N VAL A 56 -34.21 7.55 -0.46
CA VAL A 56 -35.68 7.53 -0.55
C VAL A 56 -36.20 6.31 0.20
N ILE A 57 -36.99 6.56 1.25
CA ILE A 57 -37.67 5.53 2.02
C ILE A 57 -39.16 5.61 1.71
N ALA A 58 -39.75 4.46 1.38
CA ALA A 58 -41.19 4.33 1.23
C ALA A 58 -41.64 2.93 1.67
N ASP A 59 -42.79 2.85 2.32
CA ASP A 59 -43.39 1.61 2.81
C ASP A 59 -42.41 0.82 3.71
N ASN A 60 -41.70 1.52 4.60
CA ASN A 60 -40.65 0.96 5.48
C ASN A 60 -39.44 0.32 4.75
N THR A 61 -39.24 0.63 3.47
CA THR A 61 -38.14 0.07 2.66
C THR A 61 -37.30 1.15 2.03
N ILE A 62 -36.00 0.88 1.88
CA ILE A 62 -35.04 1.71 1.16
C ILE A 62 -35.29 1.49 -0.34
N LYS A 63 -35.87 2.48 -1.02
CA LYS A 63 -36.21 2.39 -2.45
C LYS A 63 -35.06 2.84 -3.34
N GLU A 64 -34.42 3.95 -2.96
CA GLU A 64 -33.34 4.56 -3.72
C GLU A 64 -32.25 5.05 -2.77
N VAL A 65 -31.01 4.98 -3.25
CA VAL A 65 -29.82 5.48 -2.56
C VAL A 65 -28.96 6.16 -3.62
N ASN A 66 -28.84 7.48 -3.54
CA ASN A 66 -28.13 8.30 -4.51
C ASN A 66 -26.93 8.96 -3.82
N VAL A 67 -25.71 8.65 -4.26
CA VAL A 67 -24.54 9.42 -3.83
C VAL A 67 -24.54 10.75 -4.58
N VAL A 68 -24.81 11.84 -3.87
CA VAL A 68 -25.04 13.16 -4.49
C VAL A 68 -23.79 14.03 -4.55
N GLU A 69 -22.81 13.77 -3.67
CA GLU A 69 -21.55 14.53 -3.60
C GLU A 69 -20.45 13.67 -2.98
N HIS A 70 -19.26 13.63 -3.60
CA HIS A 70 -18.06 13.05 -3.01
C HIS A 70 -16.79 13.61 -3.67
N ASN A 71 -15.67 13.58 -2.93
CA ASN A 71 -14.33 13.95 -3.43
C ASN A 71 -13.38 12.75 -3.55
N GLU A 72 -13.92 11.53 -3.51
CA GLU A 72 -13.16 10.29 -3.59
C GLU A 72 -12.37 10.16 -4.90
N SER A 73 -11.38 9.27 -4.93
CA SER A 73 -10.57 9.02 -6.13
C SER A 73 -11.46 8.57 -7.31
N PRO A 74 -11.32 9.16 -8.50
CA PRO A 74 -12.03 8.69 -9.69
C PRO A 74 -11.84 7.18 -9.91
N ASN A 75 -12.84 6.51 -10.47
CA ASN A 75 -12.95 5.06 -10.65
C ASN A 75 -13.13 4.26 -9.34
N ILE A 76 -12.32 4.52 -8.31
CA ILE A 76 -12.40 3.81 -7.02
C ILE A 76 -13.65 4.24 -6.25
N GLY A 77 -13.80 5.56 -6.04
CA GLY A 77 -14.96 6.15 -5.37
C GLY A 77 -16.24 5.93 -6.15
N ASP A 78 -16.19 6.04 -7.48
CA ASP A 78 -17.33 5.84 -8.37
C ASP A 78 -17.87 4.39 -8.27
N ALA A 79 -16.98 3.40 -8.16
CA ALA A 79 -17.40 2.02 -7.96
C ALA A 79 -18.10 1.82 -6.61
N ALA A 80 -17.59 2.41 -5.53
CA ALA A 80 -18.28 2.40 -4.23
C ALA A 80 -19.64 3.11 -4.30
N ALA A 81 -19.70 4.26 -4.97
CA ALA A 81 -20.90 5.06 -5.15
C ALA A 81 -21.99 4.37 -5.98
N ARG A 82 -21.63 3.32 -6.74
CA ARG A 82 -22.59 2.49 -7.48
C ARG A 82 -22.94 1.19 -6.73
N ILE A 83 -21.93 0.41 -6.35
CA ILE A 83 -22.12 -0.96 -5.84
C ILE A 83 -22.72 -0.98 -4.44
N ILE A 84 -22.32 -0.05 -3.55
CA ILE A 84 -22.85 -0.03 -2.18
C ILE A 84 -24.35 0.29 -2.19
N PRO A 85 -24.83 1.35 -2.88
CA PRO A 85 -26.27 1.57 -3.07
C PRO A 85 -27.03 0.37 -3.63
N GLU A 86 -26.53 -0.27 -4.69
CA GLU A 86 -27.15 -1.46 -5.30
C GLU A 86 -27.33 -2.59 -4.28
N GLY A 87 -26.29 -2.89 -3.49
CA GLY A 87 -26.34 -3.89 -2.44
C GLY A 87 -27.34 -3.55 -1.33
N VAL A 88 -27.34 -2.29 -0.85
CA VAL A 88 -28.22 -1.84 0.23
C VAL A 88 -29.68 -1.95 -0.21
N ILE A 89 -29.99 -1.54 -1.43
CA ILE A 89 -31.34 -1.64 -2.01
C ILE A 89 -31.72 -3.12 -2.20
N LYS A 90 -30.83 -3.94 -2.77
CA LYS A 90 -31.10 -5.36 -3.03
C LYS A 90 -31.39 -6.13 -1.73
N TYR A 91 -30.55 -5.95 -0.72
CA TYR A 91 -30.59 -6.76 0.50
C TYR A 91 -31.31 -6.09 1.68
N GLN A 92 -31.76 -4.85 1.50
CA GLN A 92 -32.33 -4.01 2.58
C GLN A 92 -31.46 -4.10 3.84
N SER A 93 -30.15 -3.89 3.67
CA SER A 93 -29.14 -4.16 4.70
C SER A 93 -27.95 -3.21 4.57
N LEU A 94 -27.37 -2.84 5.70
CA LEU A 94 -26.10 -2.12 5.79
C LEU A 94 -24.89 -3.07 5.82
N SER A 95 -25.12 -4.38 5.97
CA SER A 95 -24.08 -5.41 5.97
C SER A 95 -23.86 -5.99 4.57
N VAL A 96 -23.59 -5.09 3.63
CA VAL A 96 -23.22 -5.42 2.26
C VAL A 96 -21.71 -5.49 2.13
N ASP A 97 -21.25 -6.27 1.14
CA ASP A 97 -19.81 -6.43 0.91
C ASP A 97 -19.20 -5.08 0.51
N MET A 98 -18.14 -4.70 1.21
CA MET A 98 -17.38 -3.50 0.86
C MET A 98 -16.76 -3.67 -0.53
N VAL A 99 -16.70 -2.57 -1.29
CA VAL A 99 -16.03 -2.59 -2.58
C VAL A 99 -14.53 -2.68 -2.37
N SER A 100 -13.93 -3.75 -2.91
CA SER A 100 -12.48 -3.92 -2.91
C SER A 100 -11.80 -2.72 -3.57
N SER A 101 -10.68 -2.27 -3.01
CA SER A 101 -10.01 -0.98 -3.32
C SER A 101 -10.71 0.29 -2.84
N ALA A 102 -11.98 0.26 -2.43
CA ALA A 102 -12.77 1.43 -2.07
C ALA A 102 -13.38 1.31 -0.66
N THR A 103 -12.64 0.69 0.27
CA THR A 103 -13.09 0.41 1.65
C THR A 103 -13.53 1.67 2.39
N TYR A 104 -12.70 2.71 2.40
CA TYR A 104 -13.03 3.97 3.09
C TYR A 104 -14.23 4.67 2.47
N SER A 105 -14.32 4.70 1.14
CA SER A 105 -15.46 5.25 0.41
C SER A 105 -16.74 4.45 0.72
N SER A 106 -16.64 3.13 0.78
CA SER A 106 -17.75 2.22 1.12
C SER A 106 -18.24 2.46 2.55
N VAL A 107 -17.33 2.59 3.52
CA VAL A 107 -17.66 2.93 4.91
C VAL A 107 -18.31 4.31 5.00
N GLY A 108 -17.78 5.31 4.26
CA GLY A 108 -18.36 6.65 4.19
C GLY A 108 -19.80 6.65 3.67
N ILE A 109 -20.05 5.94 2.57
CA ILE A 109 -21.40 5.78 2.00
C ILE A 109 -22.33 5.07 2.98
N LEU A 110 -21.91 3.96 3.59
CA LEU A 110 -22.72 3.24 4.57
C LEU A 110 -23.07 4.10 5.79
N LYS A 111 -22.12 4.92 6.27
CA LYS A 111 -22.36 5.88 7.35
C LYS A 111 -23.35 6.98 6.94
N ALA A 112 -23.26 7.48 5.72
CA ALA A 112 -24.20 8.47 5.19
C ALA A 112 -25.63 7.89 5.08
N ILE A 113 -25.76 6.63 4.63
CA ILE A 113 -27.05 5.91 4.57
C ILE A 113 -27.60 5.67 5.98
N GLU A 114 -26.75 5.28 6.93
CA GLU A 114 -27.14 5.12 8.33
C GLU A 114 -27.65 6.43 8.94
N ASP A 115 -27.01 7.55 8.62
CA ASP A 115 -27.48 8.87 9.03
C ASP A 115 -28.89 9.17 8.47
N CYS A 116 -29.14 8.87 7.19
CA CYS A 116 -30.49 8.96 6.61
C CYS A 116 -31.52 8.08 7.34
N ILE A 117 -31.14 6.85 7.68
CA ILE A 117 -32.02 5.90 8.41
C ILE A 117 -32.37 6.45 9.80
N LYS A 118 -31.39 7.03 10.51
CA LYS A 118 -31.63 7.67 11.82
C LYS A 118 -32.57 8.87 11.69
N GLN A 119 -32.38 9.71 10.67
CA GLN A 119 -33.29 10.82 10.37
C GLN A 119 -34.73 10.34 10.09
N ALA A 120 -34.88 9.17 9.47
CA ALA A 120 -36.17 8.52 9.23
C ALA A 120 -36.81 7.89 10.49
N GLY A 121 -36.21 8.07 11.67
CA GLY A 121 -36.66 7.48 12.93
C GLY A 121 -36.21 6.03 13.15
N GLY A 122 -35.28 5.53 12.33
CA GLY A 122 -34.75 4.16 12.39
C GLY A 122 -33.55 3.99 13.34
N GLU A 123 -33.45 4.72 14.45
CA GLU A 123 -32.31 4.57 15.37
C GLU A 123 -32.17 3.11 15.86
N GLU A 124 -33.30 2.48 16.18
CA GLU A 124 -33.38 1.07 16.60
C GLU A 124 -33.28 0.10 15.40
N ALA A 125 -33.57 0.59 14.19
CA ALA A 125 -33.49 -0.17 12.94
C ALA A 125 -32.06 -0.50 12.50
N VAL A 126 -31.11 0.38 12.82
CA VAL A 126 -29.72 0.27 12.35
C VAL A 126 -29.11 -1.07 12.77
N ALA A 127 -29.40 -1.54 13.98
CA ALA A 127 -28.92 -2.83 14.46
C ALA A 127 -29.46 -4.00 13.62
N ALA A 128 -30.76 -4.00 13.31
CA ALA A 128 -31.40 -5.02 12.47
C ALA A 128 -30.86 -4.98 11.03
N LEU A 129 -30.66 -3.79 10.47
CA LEU A 129 -30.12 -3.61 9.12
C LEU A 129 -28.65 -4.03 9.00
N ARG A 130 -27.90 -4.08 10.11
CA ARG A 130 -26.53 -4.61 10.17
C ARG A 130 -26.45 -6.14 10.35
N LEU A 131 -27.58 -6.84 10.38
CA LEU A 131 -27.56 -8.30 10.29
C LEU A 131 -27.16 -8.72 8.89
N THR A 132 -26.24 -9.68 8.78
CA THR A 132 -25.80 -10.25 7.50
C THR A 132 -27.02 -10.74 6.71
N PRO A 133 -27.22 -10.28 5.46
CA PRO A 133 -28.30 -10.79 4.64
C PRO A 133 -28.05 -12.24 4.25
N GLU A 134 -29.12 -13.02 4.08
CA GLU A 134 -29.06 -14.29 3.39
C GLU A 134 -28.58 -14.02 1.95
N LYS A 135 -27.38 -14.53 1.62
CA LYS A 135 -26.82 -14.37 0.28
C LYS A 135 -27.32 -15.51 -0.60
N GLU A 136 -27.51 -15.22 -1.88
CA GLU A 136 -27.77 -16.26 -2.88
C GLU A 136 -26.65 -17.30 -2.82
N ALA A 137 -27.02 -18.59 -2.91
CA ALA A 137 -26.04 -19.67 -2.95
C ALA A 137 -25.09 -19.46 -4.14
N PRO A 138 -23.78 -19.76 -3.99
CA PRO A 138 -22.83 -19.58 -5.07
C PRO A 138 -23.25 -20.38 -6.30
N ALA A 139 -23.04 -19.78 -7.47
CA ALA A 139 -23.30 -20.43 -8.75
C ALA A 139 -22.55 -21.75 -8.84
N GLN A 140 -23.21 -22.80 -9.34
CA GLN A 140 -22.59 -24.11 -9.59
C GLN A 140 -22.10 -24.28 -11.04
N GLU A 141 -22.06 -23.18 -11.79
CA GLU A 141 -21.67 -23.17 -13.20
C GLU A 141 -20.14 -23.20 -13.37
N THR A 142 -19.69 -23.80 -14.47
CA THR A 142 -18.29 -23.79 -14.90
C THR A 142 -18.22 -23.32 -16.35
N GLU A 143 -17.47 -22.26 -16.59
CA GLU A 143 -17.18 -21.71 -17.91
C GLU A 143 -15.80 -22.18 -18.36
N GLU A 144 -15.71 -22.68 -19.60
CA GLU A 144 -14.43 -23.03 -20.23
C GLU A 144 -14.03 -21.95 -21.24
N MET A 145 -12.77 -21.54 -21.22
CA MET A 145 -12.21 -20.55 -22.14
C MET A 145 -10.85 -20.99 -22.66
N GLU A 146 -10.42 -20.39 -23.76
CA GLU A 146 -9.08 -20.57 -24.32
C GLU A 146 -8.42 -19.23 -24.61
N ALA A 147 -7.15 -19.08 -24.24
CA ALA A 147 -6.34 -17.91 -24.53
C ALA A 147 -4.93 -18.33 -24.92
N ASP A 148 -4.25 -17.52 -25.74
CA ASP A 148 -2.82 -17.70 -25.96
C ASP A 148 -2.05 -17.35 -24.69
N VAL A 149 -2.41 -16.22 -24.07
CA VAL A 149 -1.82 -15.72 -22.82
C VAL A 149 -2.93 -15.37 -21.83
N VAL A 150 -2.81 -15.84 -20.60
CA VAL A 150 -3.62 -15.38 -19.47
C VAL A 150 -2.78 -14.42 -18.62
N VAL A 151 -3.35 -13.27 -18.24
CA VAL A 151 -2.73 -12.33 -17.32
C VAL A 151 -3.59 -12.21 -16.07
N ILE A 152 -2.98 -12.31 -14.88
CA ILE A 152 -3.69 -12.26 -13.60
C ILE A 152 -3.33 -10.97 -12.86
N GLY A 153 -4.31 -10.08 -12.69
CA GLY A 153 -4.21 -8.77 -12.04
C GLY A 153 -4.21 -7.62 -13.05
N ALA A 154 -5.12 -6.66 -12.90
CA ALA A 154 -5.23 -5.50 -13.78
C ALA A 154 -4.53 -4.24 -13.21
N GLY A 155 -3.41 -4.41 -12.52
CA GLY A 155 -2.48 -3.30 -12.24
C GLY A 155 -1.73 -2.84 -13.49
N ILE A 156 -0.91 -1.78 -13.41
CA ILE A 156 -0.14 -1.30 -14.58
C ILE A 156 0.74 -2.39 -15.20
N SER A 157 1.33 -3.30 -14.40
CA SER A 157 2.14 -4.40 -14.91
C SER A 157 1.29 -5.39 -15.73
N GLY A 158 0.11 -5.76 -15.24
CA GLY A 158 -0.79 -6.66 -15.93
C GLY A 158 -1.42 -6.02 -17.17
N ILE A 159 -1.88 -4.77 -17.06
CA ILE A 159 -2.37 -4.00 -18.21
C ILE A 159 -1.28 -3.89 -19.28
N ALA A 160 -0.04 -3.57 -18.89
CA ALA A 160 1.08 -3.48 -19.83
C ALA A 160 1.36 -4.84 -20.50
N ALA A 161 1.41 -5.91 -19.73
CA ALA A 161 1.61 -7.26 -20.24
C ALA A 161 0.50 -7.68 -21.21
N SER A 162 -0.77 -7.46 -20.84
CA SER A 162 -1.92 -7.83 -21.67
C SER A 162 -1.96 -7.06 -22.98
N VAL A 163 -1.80 -5.74 -22.91
CA VAL A 163 -1.88 -4.88 -24.10
C VAL A 163 -0.69 -5.15 -25.02
N LYS A 164 0.52 -5.30 -24.46
CA LYS A 164 1.71 -5.59 -25.26
C LYS A 164 1.64 -6.98 -25.88
N ALA A 165 1.24 -8.02 -25.16
CA ALA A 165 1.04 -9.35 -25.72
C ALA A 165 0.00 -9.36 -26.86
N ALA A 166 -1.11 -8.62 -26.70
CA ALA A 166 -2.12 -8.46 -27.74
C ALA A 166 -1.59 -7.70 -28.98
N GLN A 167 -0.75 -6.67 -28.78
CA GLN A 167 -0.07 -5.97 -29.88
C GLN A 167 0.93 -6.86 -30.62
N GLU A 168 1.52 -7.82 -29.91
CA GLU A 168 2.32 -8.89 -30.51
C GLU A 168 1.45 -10.00 -31.14
N GLY A 169 0.12 -9.91 -31.08
CA GLY A 169 -0.81 -10.80 -31.79
C GLY A 169 -1.30 -12.01 -31.00
N ALA A 170 -1.07 -12.06 -29.68
CA ALA A 170 -1.66 -13.09 -28.82
C ALA A 170 -3.13 -12.77 -28.49
N ARG A 171 -3.99 -13.80 -28.42
CA ARG A 171 -5.32 -13.70 -27.81
C ARG A 171 -5.19 -13.72 -26.29
N VAL A 172 -5.50 -12.60 -25.64
CA VAL A 172 -5.27 -12.42 -24.19
C VAL A 172 -6.57 -12.50 -23.39
N VAL A 173 -6.54 -13.20 -22.25
CA VAL A 173 -7.55 -13.07 -21.20
C VAL A 173 -6.92 -12.45 -19.96
N LEU A 174 -7.43 -11.30 -19.51
CA LEU A 174 -7.02 -10.61 -18.29
C LEU A 174 -8.03 -10.87 -17.18
N LEU A 175 -7.56 -11.32 -16.02
CA LEU A 175 -8.35 -11.54 -14.80
C LEU A 175 -8.10 -10.44 -13.79
N GLU A 176 -9.14 -9.89 -13.17
CA GLU A 176 -9.04 -8.93 -12.08
C GLU A 176 -10.08 -9.27 -11.01
N LYS A 177 -9.62 -9.46 -9.77
CA LYS A 177 -10.52 -9.89 -8.69
C LYS A 177 -11.45 -8.80 -8.18
N THR A 178 -11.09 -7.53 -8.40
CA THR A 178 -11.90 -6.39 -7.96
C THR A 178 -12.81 -5.89 -9.09
N PRO A 179 -13.83 -5.08 -8.79
CA PRO A 179 -14.68 -4.48 -9.83
C PRO A 179 -14.02 -3.30 -10.55
N VAL A 180 -12.76 -2.97 -10.23
CA VAL A 180 -12.05 -1.81 -10.80
C VAL A 180 -10.65 -2.21 -11.25
N ILE A 181 -10.26 -1.72 -12.42
CA ILE A 181 -8.89 -1.89 -12.93
C ILE A 181 -7.91 -0.92 -12.25
N GLY A 182 -6.62 -1.17 -12.43
CA GLY A 182 -5.51 -0.25 -12.18
C GLY A 182 -4.70 -0.53 -10.92
N GLY A 183 -5.24 -1.23 -9.92
CA GLY A 183 -4.51 -1.60 -8.70
C GLY A 183 -3.82 -0.41 -8.01
N CYS A 184 -2.68 -0.65 -7.32
CA CYS A 184 -1.96 0.42 -6.61
C CYS A 184 -1.41 1.51 -7.57
N SER A 185 -1.43 1.30 -8.89
CA SER A 185 -0.98 2.32 -9.87
C SER A 185 -1.93 3.51 -9.99
N ILE A 186 -3.23 3.35 -9.70
CA ILE A 186 -4.21 4.46 -9.69
C ILE A 186 -4.04 5.38 -8.49
N ILE A 187 -3.49 4.87 -7.38
CA ILE A 187 -3.25 5.66 -6.16
C ILE A 187 -1.79 6.10 -6.01
N SER A 188 -0.93 5.79 -7.00
CA SER A 188 0.47 6.20 -6.99
C SER A 188 0.59 7.72 -7.13
N GLY A 189 1.40 8.35 -6.26
CA GLY A 189 1.67 9.79 -6.22
C GLY A 189 2.98 10.22 -6.91
N GLY A 190 3.08 11.52 -7.24
CA GLY A 190 4.00 12.17 -8.19
C GLY A 190 5.51 12.15 -7.95
N LEU A 191 6.08 11.02 -7.55
CA LEU A 191 7.52 10.83 -7.41
C LEU A 191 8.20 10.24 -8.66
N GLY A 192 7.45 10.12 -9.76
CA GLY A 192 7.98 9.67 -11.06
C GLY A 192 7.99 8.16 -11.24
N MET A 193 8.23 7.72 -12.48
CA MET A 193 8.54 6.37 -12.91
C MET A 193 9.93 6.39 -13.55
N MET A 194 10.81 5.47 -13.18
CA MET A 194 12.11 5.33 -13.83
C MET A 194 11.92 5.11 -15.35
N SER A 195 12.57 5.93 -16.16
CA SER A 195 12.32 6.05 -17.61
C SER A 195 13.60 6.41 -18.40
N TYR A 196 14.71 5.78 -18.04
CA TYR A 196 16.06 6.12 -18.48
C TYR A 196 16.18 6.16 -20.01
N ASN A 197 16.69 7.27 -20.52
CA ASN A 197 16.88 7.52 -21.96
C ASN A 197 15.61 7.41 -22.81
N SER A 198 14.42 7.55 -22.19
CA SER A 198 13.18 7.81 -22.92
C SER A 198 13.33 9.03 -23.82
N LYS A 199 12.56 9.08 -24.92
CA LYS A 199 12.56 10.21 -25.84
C LYS A 199 12.34 11.54 -25.12
N MET A 200 11.44 11.57 -24.15
CA MET A 200 11.16 12.77 -23.34
C MET A 200 12.35 13.25 -22.50
N GLN A 201 13.21 12.36 -22.01
CA GLN A 201 14.45 12.73 -21.30
C GLN A 201 15.50 13.28 -22.27
N LEU A 202 15.67 12.63 -23.41
CA LEU A 202 16.62 13.05 -24.43
C LEU A 202 16.24 14.41 -25.02
N ASP A 203 14.95 14.64 -25.28
CA ASP A 203 14.44 15.89 -25.86
C ASP A 203 14.66 17.11 -24.92
N VAL A 204 14.72 16.90 -23.59
CA VAL A 204 15.05 17.96 -22.61
C VAL A 204 16.54 18.01 -22.23
N GLY A 205 17.38 17.20 -22.88
CA GLY A 205 18.83 17.20 -22.66
C GLY A 205 19.27 16.55 -21.35
N LEU A 206 18.53 15.56 -20.85
CA LEU A 206 18.83 14.79 -19.63
C LEU A 206 19.11 13.30 -19.94
N PRO A 207 20.15 12.97 -20.74
CA PRO A 207 20.53 11.58 -20.94
C PRO A 207 21.07 10.96 -19.65
N VAL A 208 20.84 9.66 -19.49
CA VAL A 208 21.33 8.84 -18.38
C VAL A 208 22.49 7.98 -18.89
N ASP A 209 23.64 8.08 -18.24
CA ASP A 209 24.73 7.12 -18.43
C ASP A 209 24.37 5.82 -17.72
N VAL A 210 23.80 4.88 -18.48
CA VAL A 210 23.25 3.65 -17.90
C VAL A 210 24.34 2.70 -17.43
N ASP A 211 25.53 2.73 -18.04
CA ASP A 211 26.65 1.88 -17.62
C ASP A 211 27.20 2.35 -16.26
N ALA A 212 27.35 3.66 -16.10
CA ALA A 212 27.74 4.24 -14.81
C ALA A 212 26.67 3.98 -13.74
N LEU A 213 25.40 4.15 -14.08
CA LEU A 213 24.29 3.89 -13.16
C LEU A 213 24.21 2.40 -12.77
N PHE A 214 24.39 1.48 -13.71
CA PHE A 214 24.43 0.05 -13.44
C PHE A 214 25.57 -0.30 -12.48
N ALA A 215 26.78 0.19 -12.74
CA ALA A 215 27.92 -0.04 -11.86
C ALA A 215 27.68 0.47 -10.44
N GLN A 216 27.10 1.67 -10.30
CA GLN A 216 26.73 2.24 -9.01
C GLN A 216 25.64 1.43 -8.32
N TRP A 217 24.57 1.07 -9.03
CA TRP A 217 23.44 0.32 -8.50
C TRP A 217 23.85 -1.03 -7.92
N MET A 218 24.69 -1.77 -8.67
CA MET A 218 25.21 -3.06 -8.23
C MET A 218 26.15 -2.91 -7.03
N ALA A 219 26.99 -1.86 -7.01
CA ALA A 219 27.88 -1.58 -5.89
C ALA A 219 27.10 -1.24 -4.61
N ASP A 220 26.10 -0.35 -4.69
CA ASP A 220 25.28 0.07 -3.55
C ASP A 220 24.55 -1.10 -2.89
N LYS A 221 24.17 -2.09 -3.68
CA LYS A 221 23.44 -3.29 -3.22
C LYS A 221 24.36 -4.47 -2.93
N ASN A 222 25.67 -4.26 -2.86
CA ASN A 222 26.68 -5.30 -2.63
C ASN A 222 26.52 -6.52 -3.58
N TRP A 223 26.09 -6.28 -4.82
CA TRP A 223 25.81 -7.32 -5.82
C TRP A 223 24.77 -8.37 -5.38
N ARG A 224 23.87 -8.01 -4.47
CA ARG A 224 22.78 -8.87 -4.00
C ARG A 224 21.47 -8.66 -4.79
N CYS A 225 21.62 -8.41 -6.09
CA CYS A 225 20.52 -8.26 -7.04
C CYS A 225 20.87 -9.07 -8.29
N ASP A 226 19.86 -9.40 -9.09
CA ASP A 226 20.07 -10.05 -10.38
C ASP A 226 20.59 -9.02 -11.40
N ALA A 227 21.86 -9.15 -11.75
CA ALA A 227 22.55 -8.25 -12.68
C ALA A 227 21.88 -8.23 -14.07
N ASN A 228 21.38 -9.37 -14.56
CA ASN A 228 20.77 -9.46 -15.88
C ASN A 228 19.42 -8.75 -15.87
N VAL A 229 18.61 -8.96 -14.83
CA VAL A 229 17.32 -8.28 -14.69
C VAL A 229 17.52 -6.77 -14.53
N VAL A 230 18.46 -6.33 -13.68
CA VAL A 230 18.77 -4.91 -13.50
C VAL A 230 19.19 -4.28 -14.84
N ARG A 231 20.12 -4.91 -15.57
CA ARG A 231 20.59 -4.41 -16.87
C ARG A 231 19.44 -4.30 -17.87
N ARG A 232 18.65 -5.38 -18.02
CA ARG A 232 17.49 -5.43 -18.92
C ARG A 232 16.45 -4.38 -18.59
N PHE A 233 16.13 -4.21 -17.31
CA PHE A 233 15.22 -3.17 -16.85
C PHE A 233 15.74 -1.77 -17.23
N MET A 234 17.00 -1.46 -16.93
CA MET A 234 17.58 -0.15 -17.21
C MET A 234 17.66 0.17 -18.70
N ASP A 235 17.88 -0.84 -19.57
CA ASP A 235 17.87 -0.66 -21.03
C ASP A 235 16.47 -0.41 -21.58
N THR A 236 15.43 -0.94 -20.93
CA THR A 236 14.08 -1.02 -21.51
C THR A 236 13.12 0.03 -20.93
N CYS A 237 13.40 0.58 -19.75
CA CYS A 237 12.43 1.44 -19.07
C CYS A 237 12.13 2.76 -19.82
N GLY A 238 13.08 3.28 -20.60
CA GLY A 238 12.83 4.42 -21.50
C GLY A 238 11.85 4.07 -22.62
N GLU A 239 12.03 2.92 -23.28
CA GLU A 239 11.14 2.43 -24.34
C GLU A 239 9.73 2.15 -23.80
N ALA A 240 9.62 1.51 -22.64
CA ALA A 240 8.34 1.23 -22.00
C ALA A 240 7.57 2.52 -21.65
N ALA A 241 8.28 3.56 -21.20
CA ALA A 241 7.68 4.88 -20.95
C ALA A 241 7.20 5.56 -22.23
N ASP A 242 7.99 5.51 -23.31
CA ASP A 242 7.60 6.06 -24.62
C ASP A 242 6.40 5.30 -25.21
N TRP A 243 6.37 3.97 -25.04
CA TRP A 243 5.22 3.14 -25.41
C TRP A 243 3.98 3.53 -24.61
N LEU A 244 4.08 3.67 -23.29
CA LEU A 244 2.94 4.10 -22.47
C LEU A 244 2.40 5.46 -22.92
N ALA A 245 3.29 6.40 -23.25
CA ALA A 245 2.91 7.68 -23.82
C ALA A 245 2.16 7.52 -25.16
N SER A 246 2.61 6.61 -26.04
CA SER A 246 1.93 6.32 -27.30
C SER A 246 0.56 5.65 -27.11
N GLN A 247 0.32 5.01 -25.96
CA GLN A 247 -0.99 4.42 -25.61
C GLN A 247 -2.00 5.46 -25.08
N GLY A 248 -1.65 6.75 -25.05
CA GLY A 248 -2.55 7.83 -24.63
C GLY A 248 -2.34 8.32 -23.20
N MET A 249 -1.20 7.97 -22.58
CA MET A 249 -0.79 8.44 -21.26
C MET A 249 0.43 9.37 -21.38
N PRO A 250 0.26 10.64 -21.80
CA PRO A 250 1.39 11.53 -22.04
C PRO A 250 2.22 11.70 -20.76
N LEU A 251 3.54 11.64 -20.90
CA LEU A 251 4.50 11.74 -19.79
C LEU A 251 5.39 12.98 -19.93
N ALA A 252 5.85 13.50 -18.81
CA ALA A 252 6.81 14.59 -18.71
C ALA A 252 7.91 14.24 -17.69
N VAL A 253 9.11 14.77 -17.88
CA VAL A 253 10.24 14.59 -16.95
C VAL A 253 9.96 15.33 -15.64
N VAL A 254 10.30 14.72 -14.50
CA VAL A 254 10.14 15.33 -13.17
C VAL A 254 11.45 15.99 -12.75
N GLY A 255 11.45 17.33 -12.72
CA GLY A 255 12.64 18.10 -12.34
C GLY A 255 13.84 17.79 -13.25
N ASN A 256 15.02 17.61 -12.65
CA ASN A 256 16.23 17.19 -13.34
C ASN A 256 16.58 15.72 -13.05
N GLU A 257 15.58 14.91 -12.70
CA GLU A 257 15.78 13.52 -12.35
C GLU A 257 15.48 12.60 -13.54
N ALA A 258 16.05 11.40 -13.50
CA ALA A 258 15.86 10.37 -14.51
C ALA A 258 14.53 9.61 -14.36
N VAL A 259 13.45 10.32 -14.01
CA VAL A 259 12.10 9.79 -13.83
C VAL A 259 11.07 10.66 -14.55
N SER A 260 9.99 10.02 -15.02
CA SER A 260 8.88 10.69 -15.72
C SER A 260 7.56 10.55 -14.95
N TRP A 261 6.61 11.45 -15.17
CA TRP A 261 5.28 11.40 -14.57
C TRP A 261 4.22 11.76 -15.62
N PRO A 262 2.94 11.33 -15.49
CA PRO A 262 1.88 11.83 -16.33
C PRO A 262 1.88 13.37 -16.43
N ALA A 263 1.83 13.87 -17.65
CA ALA A 263 1.91 15.30 -17.96
C ALA A 263 0.66 16.04 -17.44
N GLN A 264 0.82 17.32 -17.12
CA GLN A 264 -0.28 18.17 -16.66
C GLN A 264 -1.14 18.68 -17.83
N PRO A 265 -2.47 18.82 -17.66
CA PRO A 265 -3.25 18.40 -16.49
C PRO A 265 -3.25 16.86 -16.34
N LEU A 266 -3.17 16.37 -15.10
CA LEU A 266 -3.10 14.93 -14.84
C LEU A 266 -4.24 14.19 -15.56
N PRO A 267 -3.93 13.17 -16.38
CA PRO A 267 -4.95 12.39 -17.05
C PRO A 267 -5.70 11.51 -16.05
N ASP A 268 -6.95 11.20 -16.38
CA ASP A 268 -7.67 10.12 -15.75
C ASP A 268 -7.00 8.79 -16.12
N ARG A 269 -6.23 8.24 -15.18
CA ARG A 269 -5.50 6.99 -15.39
C ARG A 269 -6.40 5.80 -15.63
N ALA A 270 -7.54 5.73 -14.94
CA ALA A 270 -8.47 4.63 -15.11
C ALA A 270 -9.06 4.64 -16.52
N GLN A 271 -9.48 5.81 -17.00
CA GLN A 271 -9.99 5.94 -18.36
C GLN A 271 -8.92 5.62 -19.41
N ALA A 272 -7.67 6.04 -19.21
CA ALA A 272 -6.58 5.71 -20.11
C ALA A 272 -6.33 4.20 -20.16
N TYR A 273 -6.29 3.53 -19.00
CA TYR A 273 -6.14 2.09 -18.92
C TYR A 273 -7.32 1.35 -19.57
N ASP A 274 -8.55 1.80 -19.33
CA ASP A 274 -9.74 1.21 -19.95
C ASP A 274 -9.65 1.27 -21.49
N LYS A 275 -9.28 2.44 -22.05
CA LYS A 275 -9.05 2.60 -23.49
C LYS A 275 -8.00 1.63 -24.04
N MET A 276 -6.92 1.38 -23.28
CA MET A 276 -5.90 0.41 -23.68
C MET A 276 -6.47 -1.01 -23.71
N LEU A 277 -7.25 -1.39 -22.68
CA LEU A 277 -7.85 -2.72 -22.56
C LEU A 277 -8.95 -2.99 -23.60
N GLN A 278 -9.65 -1.96 -24.09
CA GLN A 278 -10.61 -2.11 -25.20
C GLN A 278 -9.96 -2.67 -26.48
N GLY A 279 -8.66 -2.44 -26.68
CA GLY A 279 -7.91 -3.06 -27.79
C GLY A 279 -7.81 -4.58 -27.68
N ILE A 280 -7.79 -5.13 -26.46
CA ILE A 280 -7.74 -6.58 -26.20
C ILE A 280 -9.07 -7.22 -26.59
N THR A 281 -10.19 -6.65 -26.14
CA THR A 281 -11.53 -7.21 -26.43
C THR A 281 -11.85 -7.11 -27.92
N ALA A 282 -11.46 -6.01 -28.58
CA ALA A 282 -11.57 -5.88 -30.04
C ALA A 282 -10.74 -6.93 -30.81
N GLY A 283 -9.63 -7.38 -30.23
CA GLY A 283 -8.76 -8.43 -30.78
C GLY A 283 -9.23 -9.87 -30.50
N GLY A 284 -10.40 -10.07 -29.89
CA GLY A 284 -10.94 -11.38 -29.55
C GLY A 284 -10.45 -11.95 -28.20
N GLY A 285 -9.78 -11.13 -27.39
CA GLY A 285 -9.49 -11.42 -25.99
C GLY A 285 -10.63 -11.05 -25.04
N ALA A 286 -10.40 -11.15 -23.74
CA ALA A 286 -11.38 -10.78 -22.70
C ALA A 286 -10.73 -10.10 -21.50
N VAL A 287 -11.49 -9.23 -20.83
CA VAL A 287 -11.15 -8.66 -19.51
C VAL A 287 -12.27 -9.07 -18.55
N LEU A 288 -11.94 -9.89 -17.56
CA LEU A 288 -12.87 -10.43 -16.57
C LEU A 288 -12.62 -9.77 -15.22
N LEU A 289 -13.46 -8.79 -14.88
CA LEU A 289 -13.48 -8.18 -13.55
C LEU A 289 -14.23 -9.08 -12.56
N GLU A 290 -14.09 -8.79 -11.27
CA GLU A 290 -14.66 -9.60 -10.19
C GLU A 290 -14.38 -11.11 -10.35
N THR A 291 -13.20 -11.45 -10.91
CA THR A 291 -12.77 -12.82 -11.23
C THR A 291 -11.38 -13.07 -10.65
N THR A 292 -11.32 -13.93 -9.64
CA THR A 292 -10.09 -14.23 -8.90
C THR A 292 -9.40 -15.45 -9.49
N GLY A 293 -8.14 -15.34 -9.90
CA GLY A 293 -7.30 -16.50 -10.21
C GLY A 293 -7.02 -17.31 -8.95
N LYS A 294 -7.32 -18.62 -8.98
CA LYS A 294 -7.25 -19.51 -7.80
C LYS A 294 -6.12 -20.53 -7.91
N LYS A 295 -5.83 -21.03 -9.12
CA LYS A 295 -4.87 -22.11 -9.31
C LYS A 295 -4.23 -22.10 -10.69
N LEU A 296 -2.96 -22.49 -10.78
CA LEU A 296 -2.28 -22.81 -12.03
C LEU A 296 -2.47 -24.30 -12.38
N ILE A 297 -2.75 -24.59 -13.64
CA ILE A 297 -2.87 -25.96 -14.16
C ILE A 297 -1.55 -26.30 -14.87
N THR A 298 -0.93 -27.41 -14.49
CA THR A 298 0.33 -27.89 -15.08
C THR A 298 0.15 -29.21 -15.83
N ASP A 299 0.92 -29.42 -16.89
CA ASP A 299 1.04 -30.71 -17.56
C ASP A 299 1.95 -31.68 -16.79
N ALA A 300 2.14 -32.89 -17.32
CA ALA A 300 2.98 -33.92 -16.70
C ALA A 300 4.49 -33.58 -16.67
N ASN A 301 4.92 -32.58 -17.44
CA ASN A 301 6.31 -32.11 -17.49
C ASN A 301 6.53 -30.84 -16.66
N GLY A 302 5.48 -30.34 -15.98
CA GLY A 302 5.54 -29.12 -15.17
C GLY A 302 5.33 -27.83 -15.96
N ALA A 303 4.95 -27.90 -17.25
CA ALA A 303 4.59 -26.70 -18.01
C ALA A 303 3.22 -26.18 -17.58
N VAL A 304 3.08 -24.87 -17.41
CA VAL A 304 1.78 -24.23 -17.11
C VAL A 304 0.94 -24.19 -18.38
N VAL A 305 -0.23 -24.83 -18.33
CA VAL A 305 -1.16 -25.01 -19.47
C VAL A 305 -2.56 -24.45 -19.22
N GLY A 306 -2.78 -23.82 -18.07
CA GLY A 306 -4.08 -23.25 -17.75
C GLY A 306 -4.16 -22.54 -16.41
N VAL A 307 -5.30 -21.90 -16.18
CA VAL A 307 -5.65 -21.22 -14.93
C VAL A 307 -7.07 -21.61 -14.54
N GLU A 308 -7.27 -21.97 -13.27
CA GLU A 308 -8.60 -22.00 -12.65
C GLU A 308 -8.84 -20.66 -11.95
N ALA A 309 -9.99 -20.05 -12.22
CA ALA A 309 -10.44 -18.82 -11.64
C ALA A 309 -11.90 -18.94 -11.15
N GLU A 310 -12.35 -17.96 -10.37
CA GLU A 310 -13.68 -17.94 -9.78
C GLU A 310 -14.23 -16.51 -9.83
N LYS A 311 -15.41 -16.35 -10.43
CA LYS A 311 -16.16 -15.09 -10.41
C LYS A 311 -16.75 -14.85 -9.02
N LYS A 312 -17.05 -13.61 -8.70
CA LYS A 312 -17.66 -13.21 -7.41
C LYS A 312 -18.99 -13.92 -7.11
N ASP A 313 -19.74 -14.31 -8.13
CA ASP A 313 -20.99 -15.07 -7.98
C ASP A 313 -20.77 -16.57 -7.70
N GLY A 314 -19.52 -17.05 -7.67
CA GLY A 314 -19.16 -18.46 -7.46
C GLY A 314 -18.92 -19.25 -8.74
N THR A 315 -19.19 -18.68 -9.93
CA THR A 315 -18.96 -19.36 -11.21
C THR A 315 -17.48 -19.67 -11.38
N LYS A 316 -17.16 -20.94 -11.63
CA LYS A 316 -15.79 -21.37 -11.94
C LYS A 316 -15.46 -21.04 -13.38
N VAL A 317 -14.23 -20.59 -13.64
CA VAL A 317 -13.73 -20.33 -14.97
C VAL A 317 -12.43 -21.11 -15.16
N VAL A 318 -12.40 -22.03 -16.13
CA VAL A 318 -11.22 -22.81 -16.47
C VAL A 318 -10.70 -22.31 -17.82
N ILE A 319 -9.48 -21.79 -17.83
CA ILE A 319 -8.88 -21.17 -19.01
C ILE A 319 -7.68 -22.00 -19.45
N SER A 320 -7.79 -22.67 -20.59
CA SER A 320 -6.64 -23.33 -21.22
C SER A 320 -5.74 -22.29 -21.88
N THR A 321 -4.43 -22.37 -21.65
CA THR A 321 -3.48 -21.38 -22.19
C THR A 321 -2.09 -21.94 -22.40
N LYS A 322 -1.27 -21.21 -23.18
CA LYS A 322 0.14 -21.56 -23.42
C LYS A 322 1.11 -20.77 -22.51
N ALA A 323 0.65 -19.64 -21.97
CA ALA A 323 1.45 -18.84 -21.05
C ALA A 323 0.56 -18.09 -20.03
N VAL A 324 1.07 -17.93 -18.82
CA VAL A 324 0.45 -17.16 -17.74
C VAL A 324 1.41 -16.10 -17.25
N VAL A 325 0.94 -14.86 -17.14
CA VAL A 325 1.66 -13.75 -16.49
C VAL A 325 0.99 -13.42 -15.16
N ILE A 326 1.69 -13.63 -14.05
CA ILE A 326 1.25 -13.21 -12.72
C ILE A 326 1.64 -11.75 -12.49
N ALA A 327 0.64 -10.88 -12.37
CA ALA A 327 0.78 -9.45 -12.17
C ALA A 327 -0.13 -8.96 -11.02
N THR A 328 -0.30 -9.80 -9.99
CA THR A 328 -1.26 -9.61 -8.89
C THR A 328 -0.82 -8.60 -7.83
N GLY A 329 0.39 -8.05 -7.96
CA GLY A 329 0.92 -7.07 -7.04
C GLY A 329 1.79 -7.73 -5.97
N GLY A 330 1.32 -7.79 -4.74
CA GLY A 330 2.14 -8.23 -3.62
C GLY A 330 1.32 -8.72 -2.44
N TYR A 331 1.94 -8.76 -1.27
CA TYR A 331 1.35 -9.32 -0.04
C TYR A 331 1.32 -8.33 1.13
N SER A 332 1.60 -7.03 0.93
CA SER A 332 1.62 -6.06 2.04
C SER A 332 0.26 -5.82 2.69
N GLY A 333 -0.83 -6.20 2.03
CA GLY A 333 -2.19 -6.22 2.59
C GLY A 333 -2.37 -7.27 3.68
N ASP A 334 -1.60 -8.35 3.63
CA ASP A 334 -1.53 -9.38 4.66
C ASP A 334 -0.50 -8.96 5.73
N VAL A 335 -0.89 -8.01 6.57
CA VAL A 335 0.00 -7.39 7.57
C VAL A 335 0.53 -8.37 8.61
N GLU A 336 -0.21 -9.44 8.90
CA GLU A 336 0.22 -10.51 9.79
C GLU A 336 1.30 -11.38 9.12
N TYR A 337 1.12 -11.73 7.84
CA TYR A 337 2.17 -12.42 7.09
C TYR A 337 3.44 -11.56 6.92
N VAL A 338 3.29 -10.25 6.69
CA VAL A 338 4.44 -9.32 6.68
C VAL A 338 5.16 -9.35 8.03
N LYS A 339 4.42 -9.32 9.14
CA LYS A 339 4.98 -9.36 10.49
C LYS A 339 5.63 -10.70 10.79
N GLU A 340 5.07 -11.81 10.34
CA GLU A 340 5.67 -13.15 10.44
C GLU A 340 7.01 -13.21 9.72
N LEU A 341 7.08 -12.69 8.49
CA LEU A 341 8.31 -12.70 7.69
C LEU A 341 9.40 -11.77 8.22
N THR A 342 9.02 -10.59 8.70
CA THR A 342 9.99 -9.51 8.99
C THR A 342 10.22 -9.28 10.48
N GLY A 343 9.30 -9.72 11.34
CA GLY A 343 9.25 -9.31 12.75
C GLY A 343 8.84 -7.85 12.96
N VAL A 344 8.48 -7.12 11.90
CA VAL A 344 8.22 -5.68 11.91
C VAL A 344 6.74 -5.41 11.68
N SER A 345 6.11 -4.68 12.59
CA SER A 345 4.77 -4.13 12.35
C SER A 345 4.87 -2.90 11.45
N VAL A 346 4.17 -2.93 10.32
CA VAL A 346 4.11 -1.84 9.35
C VAL A 346 2.69 -1.31 9.21
N GLN A 347 2.55 -0.03 8.88
CA GLN A 347 1.29 0.50 8.38
C GLN A 347 1.22 0.28 6.87
N ASN A 348 0.31 -0.58 6.40
CA ASN A 348 0.10 -0.78 4.97
C ASN A 348 -0.74 0.37 4.39
N ARG A 349 -0.19 1.02 3.35
CA ARG A 349 -0.87 2.08 2.59
C ARG A 349 -1.05 1.70 1.10
N CYS A 350 -0.61 0.51 0.67
CA CYS A 350 -1.12 -0.06 -0.58
C CYS A 350 -2.56 -0.54 -0.40
N LEU A 351 -3.10 -1.15 -1.45
CA LEU A 351 -4.43 -1.72 -1.46
C LEU A 351 -4.51 -2.94 -0.51
N PRO A 352 -5.50 -3.00 0.41
CA PRO A 352 -5.64 -4.09 1.39
C PRO A 352 -5.78 -5.48 0.76
N GLN A 353 -6.32 -5.57 -0.45
CA GLN A 353 -6.48 -6.85 -1.13
C GLN A 353 -5.18 -7.43 -1.71
N ASN A 354 -4.04 -6.72 -1.64
CA ASN A 354 -2.75 -7.26 -2.04
C ASN A 354 -2.25 -8.23 -0.95
N ILE A 355 -2.80 -9.43 -0.93
CA ILE A 355 -2.56 -10.43 0.12
C ILE A 355 -1.66 -11.58 -0.34
N GLY A 356 -1.10 -11.54 -1.56
CA GLY A 356 -0.11 -12.51 -2.05
C GLY A 356 -0.67 -13.80 -2.67
N GLU A 357 -1.87 -13.79 -3.26
CA GLU A 357 -2.46 -14.99 -3.86
C GLU A 357 -1.64 -15.50 -5.07
N GLY A 358 -1.13 -14.59 -5.91
CA GLY A 358 -0.31 -14.93 -7.08
C GLY A 358 0.96 -15.71 -6.74
N MET A 359 1.80 -15.17 -5.84
CA MET A 359 3.00 -15.88 -5.39
C MET A 359 2.69 -17.26 -4.79
N ARG A 360 1.58 -17.40 -4.05
CA ARG A 360 1.21 -18.69 -3.44
C ARG A 360 0.81 -19.71 -4.50
N MET A 361 0.09 -19.30 -5.54
CA MET A 361 -0.20 -20.18 -6.69
C MET A 361 1.07 -20.65 -7.39
N ALA A 362 2.05 -19.76 -7.58
CA ALA A 362 3.32 -20.11 -8.21
C ALA A 362 4.17 -21.03 -7.31
N TRP A 363 4.25 -20.74 -6.01
CA TRP A 363 4.98 -21.58 -5.05
C TRP A 363 4.39 -22.99 -4.93
N GLU A 364 3.07 -23.15 -5.05
CA GLU A 364 2.40 -24.46 -5.04
C GLU A 364 2.92 -25.39 -6.15
N ILE A 365 3.32 -24.82 -7.29
CA ILE A 365 3.84 -25.57 -8.43
C ILE A 365 5.38 -25.57 -8.53
N GLY A 366 6.07 -25.13 -7.48
CA GLY A 366 7.53 -25.22 -7.37
C GLY A 366 8.32 -23.97 -7.76
N ALA A 367 7.67 -22.81 -7.90
CA ALA A 367 8.41 -21.55 -8.09
C ALA A 367 9.30 -21.21 -6.88
N ALA A 368 10.49 -20.71 -7.15
CA ALA A 368 11.45 -20.31 -6.13
C ALA A 368 10.93 -19.17 -5.26
N LYS A 369 11.22 -19.27 -3.97
CA LYS A 369 11.06 -18.17 -3.02
C LYS A 369 12.31 -17.28 -3.05
N PRO A 370 12.17 -15.96 -3.17
CA PRO A 370 13.32 -15.07 -3.17
C PRO A 370 13.99 -15.04 -1.80
N TRP A 371 15.32 -14.89 -1.79
CA TRP A 371 16.10 -14.84 -0.55
C TRP A 371 15.75 -13.62 0.32
N ASN A 372 15.29 -12.53 -0.30
CA ASN A 372 14.83 -11.30 0.34
C ASN A 372 13.30 -11.24 0.52
N LEU A 373 12.63 -12.40 0.54
CA LEU A 373 11.21 -12.48 0.92
C LEU A 373 11.01 -11.78 2.27
N GLY A 374 9.99 -10.92 2.35
CA GLY A 374 9.77 -10.02 3.49
C GLY A 374 10.10 -8.57 3.16
N ALA A 375 10.97 -8.30 2.18
CA ALA A 375 11.31 -6.93 1.78
C ALA A 375 10.05 -6.11 1.41
N GLN A 376 9.95 -4.94 2.01
CA GLN A 376 8.82 -4.01 1.86
C GLN A 376 9.25 -2.73 1.14
N GLN A 377 8.29 -2.09 0.47
CA GLN A 377 8.41 -0.75 -0.07
C GLN A 377 8.20 0.26 1.06
N ASN A 378 9.10 0.22 2.05
CA ASN A 378 9.14 1.16 3.15
C ASN A 378 9.38 2.56 2.59
N HIS A 379 8.41 3.44 2.76
CA HIS A 379 8.41 4.71 2.07
C HIS A 379 8.10 5.89 2.99
N GLN A 380 7.38 5.73 4.09
CA GLN A 380 7.04 6.89 4.91
C GLN A 380 7.23 6.59 6.39
N LEU A 381 7.38 7.68 7.13
CA LEU A 381 7.17 7.72 8.56
C LEU A 381 5.76 8.24 8.80
N ALA A 382 5.05 7.68 9.76
CA ALA A 382 3.78 8.19 10.22
C ALA A 382 3.74 8.18 11.75
N ALA A 383 3.05 9.12 12.37
CA ALA A 383 2.60 8.89 13.73
C ALA A 383 1.52 7.80 13.74
N VAL A 384 1.45 7.02 14.81
CA VAL A 384 0.41 5.99 14.97
C VAL A 384 -0.97 6.65 15.13
N ALA A 385 -1.01 7.83 15.75
CA ALA A 385 -2.23 8.60 15.98
C ALA A 385 -2.91 9.03 14.67
N ARG A 386 -4.24 8.92 14.63
CA ARG A 386 -5.11 9.47 13.57
C ARG A 386 -6.30 10.22 14.19
N PRO A 387 -6.12 11.47 14.61
CA PRO A 387 -7.06 12.11 15.51
C PRO A 387 -8.19 12.81 14.75
N THR A 388 -8.92 12.09 13.89
CA THR A 388 -9.83 12.61 12.85
C THR A 388 -10.97 13.52 13.34
N GLN A 389 -11.17 13.65 14.65
CA GLN A 389 -12.11 14.60 15.24
C GLN A 389 -11.64 16.07 15.22
N PHE A 390 -10.37 16.34 14.92
CA PHE A 390 -9.85 17.70 14.82
C PHE A 390 -9.88 18.23 13.37
N SER A 391 -9.52 19.50 13.20
CA SER A 391 -9.40 20.10 11.87
C SER A 391 -8.33 19.38 11.03
N LEU A 392 -8.37 19.55 9.70
CA LEU A 392 -7.41 18.93 8.78
C LEU A 392 -5.94 19.16 9.17
N PHE A 393 -5.60 20.35 9.67
CA PHE A 393 -4.24 20.64 10.12
C PHE A 393 -3.87 19.91 11.40
N GLU A 394 -4.74 19.97 12.40
CA GLU A 394 -4.52 19.34 13.70
C GLU A 394 -4.41 17.83 13.56
N ASN A 395 -5.11 17.24 12.59
CA ASN A 395 -5.00 15.84 12.21
C ASN A 395 -3.60 15.45 11.71
N GLU A 396 -2.88 16.40 11.11
CA GLU A 396 -1.57 16.18 10.50
C GLU A 396 -0.42 16.55 11.44
N MET A 397 -0.65 17.28 12.55
CA MET A 397 0.39 17.61 13.54
C MET A 397 1.23 16.39 13.99
N PRO A 398 0.64 15.23 14.34
CA PRO A 398 1.41 14.04 14.72
C PRO A 398 2.35 13.57 13.60
N LYS A 399 1.87 13.60 12.36
CA LYS A 399 2.68 13.23 11.20
C LYS A 399 3.78 14.26 10.95
N ILE A 400 3.51 15.56 11.08
CA ILE A 400 4.53 16.60 10.91
C ILE A 400 5.69 16.38 11.88
N ILE A 401 5.39 16.04 13.14
CA ILE A 401 6.39 15.72 14.18
C ILE A 401 7.34 14.60 13.74
N SER A 402 6.83 13.55 13.08
CA SER A 402 7.65 12.40 12.66
C SER A 402 8.68 12.77 11.58
N TYR A 403 8.53 13.93 10.93
CA TYR A 403 9.43 14.49 9.91
C TYR A 403 10.31 15.64 10.38
N LEU A 404 10.26 16.03 11.67
CA LEU A 404 11.08 17.10 12.21
C LEU A 404 12.48 16.59 12.56
N PRO A 405 13.54 16.97 11.82
CA PRO A 405 14.86 16.38 12.00
C PRO A 405 15.53 16.85 13.29
N CYS A 406 15.00 17.87 13.97
CA CYS A 406 15.55 18.35 15.24
C CYS A 406 15.14 17.52 16.45
N LEU A 407 14.06 16.73 16.35
CA LEU A 407 13.55 15.97 17.48
C LEU A 407 14.32 14.65 17.62
N LEU A 408 14.64 14.28 18.86
CA LEU A 408 15.32 13.04 19.20
C LEU A 408 14.42 11.83 18.89
N ASN A 409 14.96 10.82 18.22
CA ASN A 409 14.25 9.57 17.93
C ASN A 409 14.86 8.39 18.68
N VAL A 410 14.02 7.61 19.35
CA VAL A 410 14.42 6.41 20.09
C VAL A 410 13.60 5.19 19.65
N ASN A 411 14.18 4.01 19.67
CA ASN A 411 13.45 2.76 19.44
C ASN A 411 12.60 2.38 20.67
N SER A 412 11.93 1.23 20.62
CA SER A 412 11.10 0.71 21.73
C SER A 412 11.85 0.42 23.03
N LYS A 413 13.19 0.47 23.03
CA LYS A 413 14.03 0.32 24.22
C LYS A 413 14.58 1.64 24.74
N GLY A 414 14.17 2.78 24.17
CA GLY A 414 14.68 4.09 24.56
C GLY A 414 16.08 4.40 24.01
N VAL A 415 16.56 3.65 23.01
CA VAL A 415 17.89 3.84 22.40
C VAL A 415 17.78 4.61 21.09
N ARG A 416 18.61 5.65 20.94
CA ARG A 416 18.73 6.42 19.69
C ARG A 416 19.38 5.56 18.60
N PHE A 417 18.80 5.54 17.40
CA PHE A 417 19.15 4.56 16.36
C PHE A 417 19.50 5.16 14.99
N ARG A 418 19.36 6.48 14.81
CA ARG A 418 19.65 7.17 13.54
C ARG A 418 20.05 8.63 13.73
N ASP A 419 20.62 9.20 12.68
CA ASP A 419 20.54 10.64 12.44
C ASP A 419 19.10 11.01 12.08
N GLU A 420 18.43 11.83 12.89
CA GLU A 420 17.05 12.23 12.64
C GLU A 420 16.91 13.15 11.42
N GLY A 421 18.02 13.67 10.86
CA GLY A 421 18.07 14.23 9.50
C GLY A 421 17.51 13.29 8.43
N LEU A 422 17.64 11.97 8.62
CA LEU A 422 17.07 10.96 7.72
C LEU A 422 15.54 10.98 7.67
N SER A 423 14.85 11.62 8.63
CA SER A 423 13.40 11.83 8.52
C SER A 423 13.01 12.64 7.27
N ARG A 424 13.93 13.45 6.72
CA ARG A 424 13.75 14.17 5.46
C ARG A 424 14.07 13.32 4.22
N ASN A 425 14.75 12.18 4.39
CA ASN A 425 14.93 11.17 3.35
C ASN A 425 13.86 10.08 3.54
N ILE A 426 12.79 10.19 2.78
CA ILE A 426 11.62 9.31 2.76
C ILE A 426 11.99 7.81 2.87
N LEU A 427 12.91 7.32 2.03
CA LEU A 427 13.31 5.91 2.03
C LEU A 427 14.25 5.57 3.19
N GLY A 428 15.29 6.38 3.42
CA GLY A 428 16.25 6.16 4.50
C GLY A 428 15.62 6.24 5.90
N GLY A 429 14.70 7.16 6.10
CA GLY A 429 13.89 7.29 7.30
C GLY A 429 13.03 6.05 7.53
N ALA A 430 12.28 5.61 6.52
CA ALA A 430 11.42 4.44 6.63
C ALA A 430 12.21 3.14 6.86
N ASN A 431 13.30 2.91 6.11
CA ASN A 431 14.16 1.74 6.27
C ASN A 431 14.87 1.72 7.64
N SER A 432 15.36 2.86 8.13
CA SER A 432 15.95 2.92 9.48
C SER A 432 14.92 2.63 10.59
N ALA A 433 13.68 3.10 10.44
CA ALA A 433 12.60 2.81 11.39
C ALA A 433 12.18 1.33 11.35
N ALA A 434 12.07 0.73 10.15
CA ALA A 434 11.82 -0.71 10.00
C ALA A 434 12.91 -1.53 10.69
N HIS A 435 14.19 -1.22 10.45
CA HIS A 435 15.31 -1.91 11.09
C HIS A 435 15.34 -1.75 12.62
N ALA A 436 14.82 -0.63 13.13
CA ALA A 436 14.67 -0.39 14.57
C ALA A 436 13.46 -1.10 15.21
N GLY A 437 12.73 -1.94 14.46
CA GLY A 437 11.58 -2.70 14.95
C GLY A 437 10.22 -2.18 14.45
N GLY A 438 10.19 -1.22 13.53
CA GLY A 438 8.97 -0.71 12.89
C GLY A 438 8.24 0.37 13.67
N ILE A 439 8.29 0.32 15.01
CA ILE A 439 7.77 1.34 15.92
C ILE A 439 8.94 2.05 16.61
N TYR A 440 8.90 3.38 16.59
CA TYR A 440 9.86 4.24 17.27
C TYR A 440 9.13 5.44 17.89
N TYR A 441 9.85 6.23 18.69
CA TYR A 441 9.27 7.34 19.41
C TYR A 441 10.03 8.64 19.15
N THR A 442 9.29 9.72 18.96
CA THR A 442 9.83 11.08 18.86
C THR A 442 9.65 11.80 20.20
N LEU A 443 10.74 12.31 20.77
CA LEU A 443 10.74 12.93 22.10
C LEU A 443 10.53 14.45 22.03
N LEU A 444 9.63 14.95 22.87
CA LEU A 444 9.45 16.39 23.15
C LEU A 444 9.55 16.64 24.66
N ASN A 445 9.88 17.87 25.04
CA ASN A 445 9.61 18.38 26.40
C ASN A 445 8.71 19.62 26.30
N GLN A 446 8.28 20.14 27.46
CA GLN A 446 7.34 21.26 27.52
C GLN A 446 7.84 22.51 26.77
N ASP A 447 9.13 22.85 26.84
CA ASP A 447 9.68 24.00 26.10
C ASP A 447 9.48 23.86 24.58
N LEU A 448 9.68 22.67 24.02
CA LEU A 448 9.44 22.44 22.59
C LEU A 448 7.95 22.48 22.23
N VAL A 449 7.08 22.02 23.12
CA VAL A 449 5.62 22.15 22.97
C VAL A 449 5.22 23.63 22.96
N ASP A 450 5.74 24.42 23.89
CA ASP A 450 5.46 25.86 24.00
C ASP A 450 5.96 26.64 22.78
N LYS A 451 7.12 26.25 22.23
CA LYS A 451 7.63 26.79 20.95
C LYS A 451 6.68 26.51 19.79
N LEU A 452 6.21 25.27 19.64
CA LEU A 452 5.23 24.93 18.59
C LEU A 452 3.94 25.73 18.73
N ILE A 453 3.44 25.90 19.96
CA ILE A 453 2.24 26.72 20.24
C ILE A 453 2.48 28.19 19.86
N ARG A 454 3.67 28.73 20.14
CA ARG A 454 3.99 30.15 19.92
C ARG A 454 4.15 30.50 18.44
N GLY A 455 4.97 29.75 17.71
CA GLY A 455 5.40 30.13 16.35
C GLY A 455 5.49 28.96 15.38
N GLY A 456 4.95 27.80 15.74
CA GLY A 456 5.02 26.61 14.91
C GLY A 456 6.45 26.12 14.74
N ILE A 457 6.75 25.57 13.58
CA ILE A 457 8.06 24.96 13.31
C ILE A 457 9.16 25.99 13.01
N THR A 458 8.82 27.27 12.76
CA THR A 458 9.81 28.35 12.64
C THR A 458 10.64 28.55 13.91
N GLU A 459 10.08 28.24 15.08
CA GLU A 459 10.77 28.29 16.37
C GLU A 459 11.92 27.27 16.47
N PHE A 460 11.95 26.29 15.58
CA PHE A 460 13.07 25.34 15.45
C PHE A 460 14.09 25.77 14.39
N GLY A 461 13.87 26.91 13.72
CA GLY A 461 14.73 27.46 12.68
C GLY A 461 14.39 26.99 11.26
N TYR A 462 13.22 26.37 11.05
CA TYR A 462 12.73 26.02 9.72
C TYR A 462 11.87 27.16 9.18
N THR A 463 12.41 27.93 8.23
CA THR A 463 11.70 29.05 7.58
C THR A 463 11.19 28.70 6.19
N GLU A 464 11.48 27.49 5.72
CA GLU A 464 11.02 26.93 4.46
C GLU A 464 9.87 25.95 4.70
N SER A 465 8.96 25.83 3.74
CA SER A 465 7.89 24.84 3.81
C SER A 465 8.46 23.43 3.88
N LEU A 466 7.91 22.61 4.78
CA LEU A 466 8.33 21.22 4.91
C LEU A 466 7.56 20.37 3.92
N ARG A 467 8.28 19.72 3.00
CA ARG A 467 7.69 18.71 2.11
C ARG A 467 7.52 17.39 2.86
N ILE A 468 6.27 16.95 3.02
CA ILE A 468 5.90 15.70 3.69
C ILE A 468 4.92 14.93 2.78
N PRO A 469 5.20 13.66 2.45
CA PRO A 469 4.31 12.84 1.63
C PRO A 469 2.90 12.70 2.21
N ASP A 470 1.88 12.86 1.38
CA ASP A 470 0.45 12.58 1.57
C ASP A 470 -0.22 13.38 2.68
N LEU A 471 0.11 14.67 2.81
CA LEU A 471 -0.58 15.59 3.71
C LEU A 471 -2.00 15.86 3.18
N ALA A 472 -3.02 15.68 4.01
CA ALA A 472 -4.40 16.01 3.66
C ALA A 472 -4.70 17.50 3.92
N THR A 473 -3.82 18.42 3.49
CA THR A 473 -3.88 19.82 3.93
C THR A 473 -4.12 20.83 2.82
N THR A 474 -4.99 21.82 3.08
CA THR A 474 -5.15 23.07 2.29
C THR A 474 -4.11 24.14 2.68
N MET A 475 -2.99 23.73 3.27
CA MET A 475 -2.09 24.61 4.01
C MET A 475 -0.97 25.22 3.21
N SER A 476 -0.83 24.84 1.95
CA SER A 476 -0.06 25.58 0.97
C SER A 476 -0.69 25.33 -0.41
N ASP A 477 -0.29 26.10 -1.41
CA ASP A 477 -0.69 25.85 -2.80
C ASP A 477 -0.16 24.50 -3.32
N ASP A 478 0.83 23.90 -2.62
CA ASP A 478 1.33 22.55 -2.86
C ASP A 478 0.73 21.56 -1.83
N PRO A 479 -0.05 20.54 -2.24
CA PRO A 479 -0.65 19.56 -1.32
C PRO A 479 0.37 18.71 -0.56
N TRP A 480 1.67 18.82 -0.88
CA TRP A 480 2.74 18.07 -0.23
C TRP A 480 3.55 18.92 0.76
N THR A 481 3.19 20.18 1.01
CA THR A 481 3.97 21.04 1.92
C THR A 481 3.16 21.66 3.05
N VAL A 482 3.81 21.80 4.21
CA VAL A 482 3.29 22.55 5.36
C VAL A 482 4.02 23.87 5.48
N ASN A 483 3.27 24.97 5.58
CA ASN A 483 3.81 26.29 5.89
C ASN A 483 4.39 26.30 7.31
N SER A 484 5.62 26.80 7.42
CA SER A 484 6.38 26.69 8.66
C SER A 484 5.93 27.63 9.79
N ASP A 485 5.25 28.71 9.43
CA ASP A 485 4.91 29.85 10.27
C ASP A 485 3.54 29.74 10.96
N ILE A 486 2.86 28.59 10.82
CA ILE A 486 1.55 28.35 11.44
C ILE A 486 1.75 27.97 12.92
N PRO A 487 1.26 28.76 13.90
CA PRO A 487 1.32 28.39 15.32
C PRO A 487 0.39 27.23 15.66
N TRP A 488 0.83 26.30 16.50
CA TRP A 488 0.09 25.08 16.83
C TRP A 488 -0.74 25.24 18.11
N THR A 489 -1.63 26.23 18.13
CA THR A 489 -2.35 26.65 19.35
C THR A 489 -3.17 25.53 20.00
N ASN A 490 -3.68 24.57 19.21
CA ASN A 490 -4.48 23.44 19.70
C ASN A 490 -3.67 22.13 19.88
N PHE A 491 -2.34 22.18 19.72
CA PHE A 491 -1.50 20.99 19.88
C PHE A 491 -1.64 20.31 21.26
N PRO A 492 -1.84 21.02 22.39
CA PRO A 492 -2.12 20.37 23.66
C PRO A 492 -3.33 19.43 23.63
N ALA A 493 -4.42 19.79 22.95
CA ALA A 493 -5.59 18.93 22.85
C ALA A 493 -5.32 17.69 21.98
N VAL A 494 -4.55 17.86 20.90
CA VAL A 494 -4.09 16.75 20.06
C VAL A 494 -3.18 15.81 20.87
N LEU A 495 -2.29 16.34 21.69
CA LEU A 495 -1.38 15.59 22.54
C LEU A 495 -2.12 14.80 23.63
N GLU A 496 -3.10 15.40 24.29
CA GLU A 496 -3.97 14.70 25.25
C GLU A 496 -4.76 13.56 24.58
N TYR A 497 -5.25 13.76 23.35
CA TYR A 497 -5.85 12.68 22.58
C TYR A 497 -4.86 11.55 22.28
N MET A 498 -3.62 11.88 21.88
CA MET A 498 -2.59 10.88 21.61
C MET A 498 -2.27 10.07 22.87
N ILE A 499 -2.20 10.72 24.03
CA ILE A 499 -1.98 10.06 25.32
C ILE A 499 -3.17 9.15 25.65
N ALA A 500 -4.40 9.65 25.55
CA ALA A 500 -5.61 8.88 25.84
C ALA A 500 -5.79 7.66 24.91
N SER A 501 -5.30 7.74 23.67
CA SER A 501 -5.35 6.65 22.69
C SER A 501 -4.15 5.69 22.77
N GLY A 502 -3.19 5.92 23.69
CA GLY A 502 -1.99 5.09 23.82
C GLY A 502 -0.99 5.27 22.67
N THR A 503 -1.10 6.35 21.90
CA THR A 503 -0.20 6.69 20.78
C THR A 503 0.82 7.78 21.15
N ALA A 504 0.75 8.30 22.37
CA ALA A 504 1.82 9.05 23.02
C ALA A 504 1.90 8.72 24.52
N TYR A 505 3.04 9.01 25.14
CA TYR A 505 3.28 8.86 26.57
C TYR A 505 3.76 10.17 27.15
N LYS A 506 3.42 10.44 28.41
CA LYS A 506 3.83 11.64 29.18
C LYS A 506 4.52 11.21 30.46
N GLY A 507 5.49 11.97 30.93
CA GLY A 507 6.01 11.88 32.30
C GLY A 507 6.58 13.21 32.77
N GLU A 508 6.45 13.52 34.07
CA GLU A 508 7.01 14.75 34.63
C GLU A 508 8.55 14.67 34.71
N THR A 509 9.10 13.45 34.78
CA THR A 509 10.53 13.18 34.57
C THR A 509 10.76 12.16 33.45
N LEU A 510 12.02 12.01 33.01
CA LEU A 510 12.39 11.01 32.01
C LEU A 510 12.17 9.58 32.51
N GLU A 511 12.32 9.33 33.81
CA GLU A 511 12.08 8.02 34.42
C GLU A 511 10.60 7.65 34.41
N GLU A 512 9.73 8.60 34.75
CA GLU A 512 8.28 8.42 34.65
C GLU A 512 7.86 8.19 33.19
N LEU A 513 8.39 9.01 32.27
CA LEU A 513 8.12 8.88 30.84
C LEU A 513 8.53 7.49 30.31
N ALA A 514 9.74 7.03 30.65
CA ALA A 514 10.22 5.72 30.27
C ALA A 514 9.32 4.61 30.81
N THR A 515 8.96 4.68 32.08
CA THR A 515 8.07 3.71 32.73
C THR A 515 6.71 3.65 32.03
N ASN A 516 6.12 4.80 31.73
CA ASN A 516 4.82 4.90 31.06
C ASN A 516 4.87 4.34 29.62
N ALA A 517 6.00 4.50 28.93
CA ALA A 517 6.23 3.97 27.59
C ALA A 517 6.70 2.50 27.57
N GLY A 518 6.84 1.84 28.73
CA GLY A 518 7.35 0.47 28.82
C GLY A 518 8.85 0.32 28.50
N MET A 519 9.62 1.40 28.66
CA MET A 519 11.08 1.45 28.45
C MET A 519 11.83 1.35 29.78
N ASP A 520 13.10 0.97 29.72
CA ASP A 520 14.00 1.05 30.87
C ASP A 520 14.37 2.51 31.18
N PRO A 521 14.09 3.02 32.40
CA PRO A 521 14.37 4.41 32.77
C PRO A 521 15.83 4.84 32.60
N ALA A 522 16.77 3.97 32.97
CA ALA A 522 18.19 4.28 32.88
C ALA A 522 18.65 4.41 31.42
N THR A 523 18.12 3.58 30.53
CA THR A 523 18.44 3.58 29.10
C THR A 523 17.96 4.85 28.40
N LEU A 524 16.71 5.28 28.65
CA LEU A 524 16.19 6.52 28.07
C LEU A 524 16.94 7.74 28.60
N ALA A 525 17.17 7.81 29.92
CA ALA A 525 17.91 8.91 30.53
C ALA A 525 19.34 9.01 29.99
N ALA A 526 20.05 7.88 29.86
CA ALA A 526 21.40 7.84 29.29
C ALA A 526 21.40 8.34 27.83
N THR A 527 20.44 7.89 27.02
CA THR A 527 20.30 8.32 25.62
C THR A 527 20.02 9.83 25.52
N PHE A 528 19.12 10.35 26.34
CA PHE A 528 18.80 11.78 26.38
C PHE A 528 20.01 12.62 26.79
N ASN A 529 20.70 12.25 27.86
CA ASN A 529 21.88 12.97 28.36
C ASN A 529 23.04 12.95 27.35
N GLU A 530 23.25 11.82 26.67
CA GLU A 530 24.22 11.70 25.58
C GLU A 530 23.88 12.69 24.45
N TYR A 531 22.63 12.74 24.00
CA TYR A 531 22.17 13.68 22.98
C TYR A 531 22.34 15.16 23.40
N GLN A 532 21.99 15.50 24.65
CA GLN A 532 22.18 16.86 25.17
C GLN A 532 23.65 17.27 25.15
N SER A 533 24.57 16.36 25.46
CA SER A 533 26.01 16.63 25.38
C SER A 533 26.49 16.95 23.96
N TYR A 534 25.89 16.31 22.95
CA TYR A 534 26.16 16.62 21.53
C TYR A 534 25.62 17.99 21.13
N CYS A 535 24.46 18.38 21.64
CA CYS A 535 23.91 19.71 21.44
C CYS A 535 24.81 20.79 22.05
N GLU A 536 25.32 20.56 23.27
CA GLU A 536 26.26 21.48 23.94
C GLU A 536 27.60 21.60 23.20
N ALA A 537 28.09 20.49 22.65
CA ALA A 537 29.31 20.47 21.85
C ALA A 537 29.13 21.03 20.43
N GLY A 538 27.89 21.20 19.96
CA GLY A 538 27.57 21.60 18.59
C GLY A 538 27.92 20.53 17.54
N LYS A 539 28.16 19.28 17.95
CA LYS A 539 28.54 18.17 17.08
C LYS A 539 28.02 16.84 17.62
N ASP A 540 27.30 16.10 16.77
CA ASP A 540 26.87 14.73 17.05
C ASP A 540 28.02 13.76 16.75
N ALA A 541 28.69 13.29 17.81
CA ALA A 541 29.78 12.33 17.67
C ALA A 541 29.30 10.90 17.39
N LYS A 542 28.00 10.62 17.52
CA LYS A 542 27.44 9.27 17.37
C LYS A 542 26.94 9.00 15.95
N PHE A 543 26.10 9.89 15.43
CA PHE A 543 25.45 9.70 14.12
C PHE A 543 25.75 10.82 13.12
N ASN A 544 26.59 11.80 13.49
CA ASN A 544 26.98 12.93 12.61
C ASN A 544 25.78 13.73 12.07
N LYS A 545 24.72 13.86 12.89
CA LYS A 545 23.60 14.75 12.63
C LYS A 545 24.08 16.17 12.32
N ASP A 546 23.51 16.75 11.26
CA ASP A 546 23.80 18.13 10.84
C ASP A 546 23.62 19.10 12.02
N PRO A 547 24.64 19.89 12.39
CA PRO A 547 24.57 20.83 13.51
C PRO A 547 23.36 21.77 13.48
N LYS A 548 22.82 22.11 12.29
CA LYS A 548 21.61 22.95 12.20
C LYS A 548 20.37 22.29 12.83
N ASN A 549 20.35 20.96 12.87
CA ASN A 549 19.29 20.14 13.43
C ASN A 549 19.57 19.77 14.91
N LEU A 550 20.74 20.09 15.47
CA LEU A 550 21.00 19.89 16.89
C LEU A 550 20.26 20.96 17.70
N LYS A 551 19.22 20.53 18.42
CA LYS A 551 18.42 21.38 19.30
C LYS A 551 18.47 20.82 20.71
N LYS A 552 19.00 21.64 21.62
CA LYS A 552 19.00 21.34 23.05
C LYS A 552 17.56 21.40 23.56
N TYR A 553 17.21 20.45 24.41
CA TYR A 553 15.96 20.44 25.17
C TYR A 553 16.19 21.32 26.41
N GLU A 554 15.51 22.46 26.47
CA GLU A 554 15.64 23.44 27.56
C GLU A 554 14.53 23.25 28.60
N GLY A 555 14.84 23.45 29.88
CA GLY A 555 13.88 23.26 30.97
C GLY A 555 13.69 21.80 31.39
N GLU A 556 12.95 21.61 32.47
CA GLU A 556 12.54 20.28 32.97
C GLU A 556 11.23 19.83 32.30
N GLY A 557 10.64 18.73 32.77
CA GLY A 557 9.43 18.18 32.19
C GLY A 557 8.19 19.11 32.26
N PRO A 558 7.03 18.64 31.80
CA PRO A 558 6.80 17.27 31.32
C PRO A 558 7.53 16.94 30.01
N TYR A 559 7.81 15.65 29.85
CA TYR A 559 8.36 15.03 28.65
C TYR A 559 7.31 14.18 27.98
N TYR A 560 7.43 14.04 26.67
CA TYR A 560 6.49 13.32 25.82
C TYR A 560 7.23 12.40 24.84
N LEU A 561 6.70 11.21 24.62
CA LEU A 561 7.11 10.30 23.55
C LEU A 561 5.92 10.08 22.62
N ILE A 562 6.04 10.49 21.36
CA ILE A 562 5.01 10.29 20.35
C ILE A 562 5.35 9.05 19.53
N ALA A 563 4.46 8.06 19.53
CA ALA A 563 4.63 6.81 18.80
C ALA A 563 4.55 7.05 17.28
N CYS A 564 5.58 6.63 16.59
CA CYS A 564 5.71 6.68 15.15
C CYS A 564 5.95 5.27 14.59
N GLN A 565 5.50 5.03 13.37
CA GLN A 565 5.60 3.75 12.70
C GLN A 565 6.06 3.93 11.24
N VAL A 566 6.71 2.91 10.72
CA VAL A 566 6.99 2.80 9.28
C VAL A 566 5.72 2.53 8.48
N VAL A 567 5.61 3.18 7.32
CA VAL A 567 4.56 2.96 6.33
C VAL A 567 5.15 2.24 5.12
N THR A 568 4.51 1.15 4.71
CA THR A 568 4.80 0.44 3.47
C THR A 568 3.79 0.82 2.38
N LEU A 569 4.27 0.98 1.16
CA LEU A 569 3.44 1.18 -0.04
C LEU A 569 3.23 -0.11 -0.84
N GLY A 570 3.71 -1.26 -0.35
CA GLY A 570 3.68 -2.52 -1.08
C GLY A 570 4.78 -3.47 -0.60
N SER A 571 4.64 -4.76 -0.88
CA SER A 571 5.79 -5.66 -0.80
C SER A 571 6.62 -5.52 -2.08
N VAL A 572 7.92 -5.79 -1.99
CA VAL A 572 8.79 -5.71 -3.18
C VAL A 572 9.27 -7.07 -3.66
N SER A 573 9.21 -8.12 -2.84
CA SER A 573 9.81 -9.42 -3.18
C SER A 573 8.84 -10.57 -2.97
N SER A 574 8.36 -11.19 -4.05
CA SER A 574 7.45 -12.36 -3.98
C SER A 574 7.94 -13.54 -4.83
N LEU A 575 8.32 -13.31 -6.09
CA LEU A 575 8.78 -14.32 -7.04
C LEU A 575 10.15 -13.96 -7.62
N VAL A 576 10.92 -15.00 -7.97
CA VAL A 576 12.20 -14.88 -8.67
C VAL A 576 11.96 -15.02 -10.17
N VAL A 577 12.53 -14.10 -10.95
CA VAL A 577 12.45 -14.10 -12.41
C VAL A 577 13.82 -13.85 -13.04
N ASN A 578 14.01 -14.32 -14.27
CA ASN A 578 15.15 -13.91 -15.11
C ASN A 578 14.85 -12.62 -15.90
N GLU A 579 15.78 -12.18 -16.76
CA GLU A 579 15.65 -10.97 -17.56
C GLU A 579 14.48 -10.97 -18.55
N ASN A 580 13.92 -12.14 -18.86
CA ASN A 580 12.74 -12.29 -19.72
C ASN A 580 11.43 -12.35 -18.90
N MET A 581 11.49 -12.06 -17.60
CA MET A 581 10.36 -12.14 -16.66
C MET A 581 9.80 -13.56 -16.49
N ALA A 582 10.54 -14.60 -16.92
CA ALA A 582 10.14 -15.99 -16.71
C ALA A 582 10.39 -16.37 -15.25
N VAL A 583 9.40 -17.00 -14.61
CA VAL A 583 9.50 -17.42 -13.21
C VAL A 583 10.44 -18.61 -13.08
N LEU A 584 11.34 -18.56 -12.10
CA LEU A 584 12.34 -19.60 -11.88
C LEU A 584 11.89 -20.57 -10.79
N ASP A 585 12.27 -21.84 -10.93
CA ASP A 585 12.18 -22.85 -9.87
C ASP A 585 13.40 -22.76 -8.92
N ASP A 586 13.44 -23.62 -7.90
CA ASP A 586 14.54 -23.67 -6.91
C ASP A 586 15.90 -24.05 -7.51
N ASN A 587 15.95 -24.60 -8.73
CA ASN A 587 17.20 -24.88 -9.46
C ASN A 587 17.69 -23.66 -10.27
N GLY A 588 16.85 -22.62 -10.39
CA GLY A 588 17.09 -21.46 -11.25
C GLY A 588 16.66 -21.70 -12.71
N ASP A 589 15.93 -22.77 -12.99
CA ASP A 589 15.43 -23.08 -14.32
C ASP A 589 14.05 -22.40 -14.52
N PRO A 590 13.76 -21.84 -15.71
CA PRO A 590 12.45 -21.27 -15.99
C PRO A 590 11.34 -22.33 -15.96
N ILE A 591 10.25 -22.04 -15.25
CA ILE A 591 9.02 -22.84 -15.30
C ILE A 591 8.33 -22.58 -16.65
N PRO A 592 8.18 -23.59 -17.53
CA PRO A 592 7.65 -23.35 -18.87
C PRO A 592 6.23 -22.78 -18.84
N GLY A 593 6.03 -21.68 -19.56
CA GLY A 593 4.73 -21.00 -19.64
C GLY A 593 4.42 -20.07 -18.48
N LEU A 594 5.33 -19.87 -17.51
CA LEU A 594 5.06 -18.99 -16.36
C LEU A 594 5.96 -17.74 -16.34
N TYR A 595 5.32 -16.58 -16.22
CA TYR A 595 5.95 -15.27 -16.14
C TYR A 595 5.40 -14.48 -14.96
N ALA A 596 6.16 -13.50 -14.46
CA ALA A 596 5.69 -12.59 -13.41
C ALA A 596 6.20 -11.16 -13.62
N ALA A 597 5.38 -10.17 -13.25
CA ALA A 597 5.68 -8.76 -13.45
C ALA A 597 5.15 -7.87 -12.32
N GLY A 598 5.72 -6.68 -12.19
CA GLY A 598 5.33 -5.72 -11.15
C GLY A 598 5.95 -6.01 -9.79
N ALA A 599 5.27 -5.56 -8.75
CA ALA A 599 5.66 -5.82 -7.36
C ALA A 599 5.81 -7.32 -7.04
N GLU A 600 5.20 -8.19 -7.85
CA GLU A 600 5.27 -9.65 -7.69
C GLU A 600 6.70 -10.16 -7.91
N ALA A 601 7.47 -9.49 -8.77
CA ALA A 601 8.79 -9.91 -9.22
C ALA A 601 9.83 -8.77 -9.12
N MET A 602 9.61 -7.78 -8.25
CA MET A 602 10.49 -6.61 -8.13
C MET A 602 11.70 -6.85 -7.24
N GLY A 603 11.68 -7.91 -6.43
CA GLY A 603 12.69 -8.19 -5.41
C GLY A 603 14.05 -8.51 -6.02
N VAL A 604 14.07 -8.95 -7.27
CA VAL A 604 15.29 -9.29 -8.02
C VAL A 604 16.17 -8.06 -8.33
N ILE A 605 15.60 -6.85 -8.38
CA ILE A 605 16.38 -5.62 -8.65
C ILE A 605 16.81 -4.86 -7.39
N PHE A 606 16.44 -5.36 -6.21
CA PHE A 606 16.76 -4.76 -4.92
C PHE A 606 17.48 -5.75 -4.00
N ASN A 607 18.17 -5.23 -2.98
CA ASN A 607 18.65 -6.06 -1.87
C ASN A 607 17.46 -6.35 -0.94
N ASP A 608 17.64 -6.29 0.37
CA ASP A 608 16.56 -6.46 1.37
C ASP A 608 15.79 -5.16 1.66
N ALA A 609 16.07 -4.07 0.93
CA ALA A 609 15.41 -2.78 1.09
C ALA A 609 15.02 -2.14 -0.26
N TYR A 610 13.89 -1.42 -0.25
CA TYR A 610 13.49 -0.58 -1.36
C TYR A 610 14.26 0.75 -1.31
N GLU A 611 15.02 1.03 -2.37
CA GLU A 611 16.05 2.07 -2.36
C GLU A 611 15.96 3.07 -3.54
N ALA A 612 15.00 2.90 -4.45
CA ALA A 612 14.92 3.70 -5.67
C ALA A 612 13.64 4.52 -5.77
N LYS A 613 13.80 5.85 -5.87
CA LYS A 613 12.68 6.75 -6.20
C LYS A 613 12.12 6.39 -7.57
N GLY A 614 10.79 6.31 -7.67
CA GLY A 614 10.09 5.93 -8.90
C GLY A 614 10.27 4.48 -9.34
N GLY A 615 10.92 3.65 -8.51
CA GLY A 615 11.19 2.26 -8.85
C GLY A 615 9.97 1.36 -8.89
N GLY A 616 9.03 1.53 -7.96
CA GLY A 616 7.79 0.75 -7.92
C GLY A 616 7.00 0.85 -9.22
N LEU A 617 6.68 2.07 -9.66
CA LEU A 617 5.90 2.29 -10.88
C LEU A 617 6.72 2.02 -12.15
N GLY A 618 7.99 2.47 -12.18
CA GLY A 618 8.86 2.27 -13.34
C GLY A 618 9.15 0.81 -13.63
N TYR A 619 9.50 0.03 -12.60
CA TYR A 619 9.70 -1.41 -12.75
C TYR A 619 8.39 -2.11 -13.10
N SER A 620 7.25 -1.73 -12.49
CA SER A 620 5.97 -2.38 -12.79
C SER A 620 5.53 -2.19 -14.24
N LEU A 621 5.66 -0.98 -14.78
CA LEU A 621 5.42 -0.74 -16.20
C LEU A 621 6.37 -1.56 -17.07
N THR A 622 7.68 -1.50 -16.78
CA THR A 622 8.72 -2.06 -17.65
C THR A 622 8.70 -3.59 -17.65
N SER A 623 8.59 -4.22 -16.48
CA SER A 623 8.45 -5.68 -16.36
C SER A 623 7.16 -6.19 -17.00
N GLY A 624 6.05 -5.45 -16.88
CA GLY A 624 4.81 -5.77 -17.59
C GLY A 624 5.00 -5.73 -19.11
N TYR A 625 5.62 -4.66 -19.61
CA TYR A 625 5.96 -4.52 -21.03
C TYR A 625 6.84 -5.67 -21.55
N ILE A 626 7.90 -6.02 -20.81
CA ILE A 626 8.78 -7.16 -21.16
C ILE A 626 8.00 -8.48 -21.11
N ALA A 627 7.27 -8.76 -20.03
CA ALA A 627 6.49 -9.99 -19.89
C ALA A 627 5.45 -10.15 -21.02
N GLY A 628 4.85 -9.07 -21.49
CA GLY A 628 3.95 -9.08 -22.64
C GLY A 628 4.65 -9.50 -23.95
N ILE A 629 5.88 -9.00 -24.19
CA ILE A 629 6.70 -9.42 -25.34
C ILE A 629 7.06 -10.90 -25.25
N GLU A 630 7.65 -11.29 -24.12
CA GLU A 630 8.26 -12.62 -23.96
C GLU A 630 7.18 -13.72 -23.90
N SER A 631 6.07 -13.47 -23.20
CA SER A 631 4.94 -14.42 -23.19
C SER A 631 4.34 -14.61 -24.58
N ALA A 632 4.09 -13.54 -25.34
CA ALA A 632 3.58 -13.66 -26.71
C ALA A 632 4.56 -14.36 -27.67
N ALA A 633 5.86 -14.10 -27.52
CA ALA A 633 6.89 -14.79 -28.30
C ALA A 633 6.92 -16.31 -28.02
N ALA A 634 6.79 -16.70 -26.75
CA ALA A 634 6.75 -18.11 -26.35
C ALA A 634 5.57 -18.87 -26.96
N VAL A 635 4.39 -18.25 -27.04
CA VAL A 635 3.18 -18.85 -27.64
C VAL A 635 3.32 -19.06 -29.15
N LYS A 636 4.00 -18.14 -29.86
CA LYS A 636 4.25 -18.26 -31.31
C LYS A 636 5.26 -19.34 -31.67
N GLY A 637 6.18 -19.64 -30.75
CA GLY A 637 7.22 -20.66 -30.93
C GLY A 637 6.76 -22.10 -30.65
N GLN A 638 5.57 -22.26 -30.06
CA GLN A 638 4.91 -23.53 -29.73
C GLN A 638 3.80 -23.86 -30.72
#